data_AF-A0A7L4J3T6-F1
#
_entry.id   AF-A0A7L4J3T6-F1
#
_cell.length_a   1.000
_cell.length_b   1.000
_cell.length_c   1.000
_cell.angle_alpha   90.00
_cell.angle_beta   90.00
_cell.angle_gamma   90.00
#
_symmetry.space_group_name_H-M   'P 1'
#
loop_
_entity.id
_entity.type
_entity.pdbx_description
1 polymer ?
#
loop_
_entity_poly.entity_id
_entity_poly.type
_entity_poly.pdbx_seq_one_letter_code
_entity_poly.pdbx_strand_id
1 'polypeptide(L)'
;DNPNLVAIEKDAFANNTWLRHLDVSRTGLTFLDTSTVRDLPNLRLLGLSDNLWHCNCSFLDFVTWMMESDVHFPDADNITCHTPAGLHALRMPAAEAQLHFSCLTQLYKQDYVFLCLVGLCIFLAGTMAAWLAGVCAVIYEAHASKAEEEEEEDTA
;
A
#
# COMPACT_ATOMS: atom_id res chain seq x y z
N ASP A 1 -20.18 0.61 30.49
CA ASP A 1 -19.30 1.58 29.80
C ASP A 1 -18.17 2.00 30.72
N ASN A 2 -16.93 1.95 30.23
CA ASN A 2 -15.74 2.40 30.96
C ASN A 2 -15.06 3.52 30.15
N PRO A 3 -15.38 4.80 30.39
CA PRO A 3 -14.89 5.91 29.57
C PRO A 3 -13.38 6.15 29.71
N ASN A 4 -12.73 5.57 30.74
CA ASN A 4 -11.28 5.68 30.95
C ASN A 4 -10.49 4.59 30.22
N LEU A 5 -11.16 3.63 29.57
CA LEU A 5 -10.49 2.63 28.75
C LEU A 5 -10.08 3.28 27.41
N VAL A 6 -8.80 3.60 27.28
CA VAL A 6 -8.23 4.31 26.12
C VAL A 6 -7.36 3.43 25.22
N ALA A 7 -6.93 2.28 25.72
CA ALA A 7 -6.11 1.33 24.99
C ALA A 7 -6.41 -0.10 25.45
N ILE A 8 -6.31 -1.04 24.52
CA ILE A 8 -6.35 -2.48 24.77
C ILE A 8 -5.06 -3.06 24.19
N GLU A 9 -4.33 -3.84 24.98
CA GLU A 9 -3.12 -4.49 24.50
C GLU A 9 -3.45 -5.56 23.46
N LYS A 10 -2.58 -5.69 22.45
CA LYS A 10 -2.77 -6.62 21.32
C LYS A 10 -3.02 -8.08 21.71
N ASP A 11 -2.50 -8.52 22.86
CA ASP A 11 -2.60 -9.91 23.32
C ASP A 11 -3.66 -10.07 24.44
N ALA A 12 -4.43 -9.02 24.76
CA ALA A 12 -5.36 -9.00 25.89
C ALA A 12 -6.42 -10.13 25.85
N PHE A 13 -6.74 -10.63 24.66
CA PHE A 13 -7.71 -11.70 24.45
C PHE A 13 -7.12 -12.96 23.80
N ALA A 14 -5.80 -13.06 23.60
CA ALA A 14 -5.17 -14.09 22.75
C ALA A 14 -5.54 -15.54 23.12
N ASN A 15 -5.82 -15.83 24.38
CA ASN A 15 -6.16 -17.18 24.85
C ASN A 15 -7.68 -17.41 25.03
N ASN A 16 -8.52 -16.43 24.73
CA ASN A 16 -9.96 -16.48 24.96
C ASN A 16 -10.69 -17.04 23.73
N THR A 17 -10.40 -18.29 23.38
CA THR A 17 -10.92 -18.93 22.16
C THR A 17 -12.44 -19.05 22.14
N TRP A 18 -13.11 -19.02 23.29
CA TRP A 18 -14.58 -19.03 23.40
C TRP A 18 -15.22 -17.65 23.47
N LEU A 19 -14.47 -16.55 23.33
CA LEU A 19 -15.06 -15.22 23.33
C LEU A 19 -15.98 -15.06 22.10
N ARG A 20 -17.25 -14.72 22.34
CA ARG A 20 -18.26 -14.59 21.27
C ARG A 20 -18.78 -13.17 21.11
N HIS A 21 -18.85 -12.43 22.21
CA HIS A 21 -19.37 -11.06 22.24
C HIS A 21 -18.36 -10.22 23.01
N LEU A 22 -17.83 -9.20 22.34
CA LEU A 22 -16.96 -8.21 22.93
C LEU A 22 -17.59 -6.85 22.67
N ASP A 23 -17.97 -6.15 23.75
CA ASP A 23 -18.51 -4.80 23.65
C ASP A 23 -17.52 -3.82 24.29
N VAL A 24 -16.91 -3.00 23.44
CA VAL A 24 -16.05 -1.89 23.82
C VAL A 24 -16.60 -0.57 23.26
N SER A 25 -17.92 -0.50 23.06
CA SER A 25 -18.62 0.73 22.71
C SER A 25 -18.59 1.74 23.86
N ARG A 26 -18.72 3.03 23.52
CA ARG A 26 -18.75 4.15 24.48
C ARG A 26 -17.55 4.13 25.43
N THR A 27 -16.36 3.89 24.88
CA THR A 27 -15.08 3.99 25.60
C THR A 27 -14.23 5.14 25.02
N GLY A 28 -13.02 5.32 25.54
CA GLY A 28 -12.08 6.33 25.06
C GLY A 28 -11.13 5.81 23.99
N LEU A 29 -11.45 4.69 23.33
CA LEU A 29 -10.55 4.05 22.37
C LEU A 29 -10.33 4.95 21.16
N THR A 30 -9.06 5.07 20.78
CA THR A 30 -8.64 5.76 19.56
C THR A 30 -8.13 4.78 18.51
N PHE A 31 -7.70 3.60 18.93
CA PHE A 31 -7.10 2.59 18.07
C PHE A 31 -7.35 1.20 18.66
N LEU A 32 -7.52 0.21 17.77
CA LEU A 32 -7.58 -1.20 18.13
C LEU A 32 -6.77 -1.98 17.09
N ASP A 33 -5.77 -2.72 17.56
CA ASP A 33 -4.95 -3.54 16.66
C ASP A 33 -5.77 -4.73 16.15
N THR A 34 -5.70 -5.00 14.85
CA THR A 34 -6.38 -6.11 14.21
C THR A 34 -6.06 -7.46 14.84
N SER A 35 -4.82 -7.68 15.32
CA SER A 35 -4.45 -8.95 15.97
C SER A 35 -5.23 -9.21 17.26
N THR A 36 -5.71 -8.16 17.92
CA THR A 36 -6.49 -8.25 19.17
C THR A 36 -7.78 -9.05 19.00
N VAL A 37 -8.37 -9.01 17.81
CA VAL A 37 -9.70 -9.59 17.52
C VAL A 37 -9.70 -10.60 16.39
N ARG A 38 -8.75 -10.51 15.44
CA ARG A 38 -8.65 -11.42 14.29
C ARG A 38 -8.40 -12.87 14.70
N ASP A 39 -7.65 -13.08 15.77
CA ASP A 39 -7.27 -14.42 16.23
C ASP A 39 -8.33 -15.05 17.17
N LEU A 40 -9.53 -14.45 17.27
CA LEU A 40 -10.65 -14.94 18.07
C LEU A 40 -11.63 -15.75 17.21
N PRO A 41 -11.50 -17.10 17.14
CA PRO A 41 -12.22 -17.91 16.15
C PRO A 41 -13.73 -17.99 16.36
N ASN A 42 -14.22 -17.68 17.56
CA ASN A 42 -15.63 -17.76 17.91
C ASN A 42 -16.29 -16.38 18.07
N LEU A 43 -15.58 -15.29 17.79
CA LEU A 43 -16.13 -13.95 17.89
C LEU A 43 -17.25 -13.76 16.88
N ARG A 44 -18.39 -13.25 17.34
CA ARG A 44 -19.60 -13.04 16.53
C ARG A 44 -20.10 -11.62 16.59
N LEU A 45 -19.83 -10.91 17.67
CA LEU A 45 -20.29 -9.54 17.86
C LEU A 45 -19.17 -8.70 18.46
N LEU A 46 -18.93 -7.54 17.84
CA LEU A 46 -17.93 -6.58 18.28
C LEU A 46 -18.53 -5.16 18.31
N GLY A 47 -18.81 -4.66 19.52
CA GLY A 47 -19.33 -3.31 19.75
C GLY A 47 -18.21 -2.27 19.77
N LEU A 48 -18.27 -1.28 18.87
CA LEU A 48 -17.22 -0.26 18.67
C LEU A 48 -17.77 1.17 18.57
N SER A 49 -19.09 1.34 18.65
CA SER A 49 -19.76 2.63 18.51
C SER A 49 -19.30 3.63 19.58
N ASP A 50 -19.40 4.91 19.25
CA ASP A 50 -19.15 6.02 20.18
C ASP A 50 -17.74 6.01 20.81
N ASN A 51 -16.73 5.70 20.00
CA ASN A 51 -15.30 5.82 20.34
C ASN A 51 -14.62 6.91 19.49
N LEU A 52 -13.44 7.36 19.92
CA LEU A 52 -12.69 8.46 19.29
C LEU A 52 -11.69 7.95 18.24
N TRP A 53 -12.15 7.14 17.29
CA TRP A 53 -11.29 6.43 16.33
C TRP A 53 -10.35 7.38 15.57
N HIS A 54 -9.05 7.04 15.61
CA HIS A 54 -7.98 7.71 14.88
C HIS A 54 -7.64 6.92 13.62
N CYS A 55 -8.30 7.30 12.53
CA CYS A 55 -8.22 6.64 11.24
C CYS A 55 -6.99 7.10 10.45
N ASN A 56 -5.85 6.48 10.75
CA ASN A 56 -4.60 6.64 10.02
C ASN A 56 -4.23 5.33 9.27
N CYS A 57 -3.11 5.32 8.54
CA CYS A 57 -2.70 4.14 7.79
C CYS A 57 -2.46 2.90 8.66
N SER A 58 -2.11 3.04 9.93
CA SER A 58 -1.96 1.91 10.86
C SER A 58 -3.31 1.28 11.24
N PHE A 59 -4.40 2.03 11.13
CA PHE A 59 -5.76 1.54 11.40
C PHE A 59 -6.44 0.93 10.18
N LEU A 60 -5.83 1.06 8.99
CA LEU A 60 -6.37 0.52 7.74
C LEU A 60 -6.61 -0.99 7.83
N ASP A 61 -5.64 -1.75 8.33
CA ASP A 61 -5.76 -3.21 8.46
C ASP A 61 -6.96 -3.63 9.32
N PHE A 62 -7.32 -2.83 10.34
CA PHE A 62 -8.47 -3.10 11.20
C PHE A 62 -9.78 -2.81 10.48
N VAL A 63 -9.84 -1.68 9.78
CA VAL A 63 -11.04 -1.28 9.01
C VAL A 63 -11.29 -2.26 7.85
N THR A 64 -10.26 -2.71 7.16
CA THR A 64 -10.38 -3.72 6.10
C THR A 64 -10.84 -5.06 6.67
N TRP A 65 -10.25 -5.51 7.79
CA TRP A 65 -10.74 -6.72 8.47
C TRP A 65 -12.21 -6.60 8.87
N MET A 66 -12.67 -5.43 9.34
CA MET A 66 -14.07 -5.19 9.68
C MET A 66 -15.00 -5.42 8.47
N MET A 67 -14.61 -4.98 7.28
CA MET A 67 -15.42 -5.17 6.07
C MET A 67 -15.40 -6.59 5.50
N GLU A 68 -14.32 -7.32 5.71
CA GLU A 68 -14.16 -8.70 5.22
C GLU A 68 -14.69 -9.75 6.20
N SER A 69 -14.77 -9.42 7.49
CA SER A 69 -15.18 -10.36 8.53
C SER A 69 -16.70 -10.59 8.57
N ASP A 70 -17.11 -11.80 8.96
CA ASP A 70 -18.52 -12.14 9.25
C ASP A 70 -18.97 -11.69 10.66
N VAL A 71 -18.20 -10.83 11.34
CA VAL A 71 -18.51 -10.34 12.68
C VAL A 71 -19.65 -9.31 12.60
N HIS A 72 -20.60 -9.40 13.52
CA HIS A 72 -21.67 -8.41 13.63
C HIS A 72 -21.20 -7.18 14.41
N PHE A 73 -21.35 -6.00 13.80
CA PHE A 73 -21.03 -4.71 14.41
C PHE A 73 -22.33 -3.97 14.74
N PRO A 74 -22.78 -3.97 16.00
CA PRO A 74 -23.97 -3.21 16.40
C PRO A 74 -23.69 -1.70 16.24
N ASP A 75 -24.74 -0.95 15.90
CA ASP A 75 -24.69 0.49 15.69
C ASP A 75 -23.57 0.94 14.73
N ALA A 76 -23.40 0.19 13.62
CA ALA A 76 -22.36 0.45 12.62
C ALA A 76 -22.36 1.90 12.08
N ASP A 77 -23.54 2.54 12.06
CA ASP A 77 -23.68 3.96 11.69
C ASP A 77 -22.93 4.92 12.62
N ASN A 78 -22.73 4.55 13.89
CA ASN A 78 -22.03 5.35 14.91
C ASN A 78 -20.55 4.96 15.04
N ILE A 79 -20.06 4.05 14.20
CA ILE A 79 -18.64 3.72 14.10
C ILE A 79 -18.04 4.67 13.06
N THR A 80 -17.60 5.83 13.52
CA THR A 80 -17.06 6.90 12.66
C THR A 80 -15.66 7.32 13.08
N CYS A 81 -14.90 7.87 12.13
CA CYS A 81 -13.59 8.42 12.41
C CYS A 81 -13.71 9.76 13.14
N HIS A 82 -13.00 9.92 14.25
CA HIS A 82 -12.89 11.19 14.94
C HIS A 82 -11.69 12.01 14.45
N THR A 83 -10.60 11.34 14.08
CA THR A 83 -9.41 12.00 13.52
C THR A 83 -8.83 11.15 12.39
N PRO A 84 -8.08 11.74 11.44
CA PRO A 84 -7.76 13.16 11.25
C PRO A 84 -8.95 13.99 10.73
N ALA A 85 -8.82 15.32 10.72
CA ALA A 85 -9.91 16.24 10.34
C ALA A 85 -10.49 15.99 8.94
N GLY A 86 -9.68 15.54 7.98
CA GLY A 86 -10.15 15.21 6.63
C GLY A 86 -11.03 13.95 6.55
N LEU A 87 -11.07 13.15 7.61
CA LEU A 87 -11.87 11.93 7.74
C LEU A 87 -12.91 12.04 8.86
N HIS A 88 -13.03 13.21 9.50
CA HIS A 88 -13.91 13.37 10.66
C HIS A 88 -15.37 13.07 10.29
N ALA A 89 -16.04 12.29 11.14
CA ALA A 89 -17.42 11.81 10.99
C ALA A 89 -17.68 10.95 9.74
N LEU A 90 -16.64 10.51 9.02
CA LEU A 90 -16.82 9.48 7.99
C LEU A 90 -17.08 8.13 8.64
N ARG A 91 -18.04 7.40 8.09
CA ARG A 91 -18.28 5.98 8.44
C ARG A 91 -17.12 5.12 7.97
N MET A 92 -16.89 4.01 8.67
CA MET A 92 -15.78 3.09 8.37
C MET A 92 -15.67 2.67 6.89
N PRO A 93 -16.74 2.32 6.14
CA PRO A 93 -16.59 1.95 4.72
C PRO A 93 -16.08 3.10 3.83
N ALA A 94 -16.53 4.33 4.09
CA ALA A 94 -16.08 5.50 3.34
C ALA A 94 -14.66 5.93 3.76
N ALA A 95 -14.36 5.82 5.05
CA ALA A 95 -13.02 6.05 5.58
C ALA A 95 -12.02 5.05 4.98
N GLU A 96 -12.39 3.77 4.89
CA GLU A 96 -11.55 2.73 4.28
C GLU A 96 -11.15 3.12 2.86
N ALA A 97 -12.10 3.44 1.99
CA ALA A 97 -11.81 3.81 0.61
C ALA A 97 -10.82 4.99 0.53
N GLN A 98 -10.98 6.00 1.40
CA GLN A 98 -10.09 7.16 1.45
C GLN A 98 -8.71 6.81 2.01
N LEU A 99 -8.63 5.94 3.03
CA LEU A 99 -7.36 5.43 3.56
C LEU A 99 -6.65 4.55 2.54
N HIS A 100 -7.37 3.66 1.85
CA HIS A 100 -6.82 2.77 0.83
C HIS A 100 -6.16 3.59 -0.29
N PHE A 101 -6.82 4.66 -0.74
CA PHE A 101 -6.22 5.63 -1.65
C PHE A 101 -5.01 6.33 -1.00
N SER A 102 -5.15 6.88 0.20
CA SER A 102 -4.10 7.69 0.83
C SER A 102 -2.87 6.90 1.33
N CYS A 103 -3.00 5.59 1.57
CA CYS A 103 -1.97 4.76 2.20
C CYS A 103 -1.39 3.71 1.23
N LEU A 104 -2.23 3.09 0.39
CA LEU A 104 -1.77 2.04 -0.53
C LEU A 104 -1.46 2.58 -1.93
N THR A 105 -2.24 3.55 -2.44
CA THR A 105 -1.86 4.23 -3.70
C THR A 105 -0.82 5.32 -3.48
N GLN A 106 -0.54 5.64 -2.22
CA GLN A 106 0.64 6.38 -1.80
C GLN A 106 1.87 5.46 -1.62
N LEU A 107 2.02 4.40 -2.44
CA LEU A 107 3.37 3.99 -2.82
C LEU A 107 4.10 5.27 -3.26
N TYR A 108 5.26 5.53 -2.66
CA TYR A 108 5.81 6.87 -2.52
C TYR A 108 5.83 7.53 -3.90
N LYS A 109 5.39 8.79 -4.05
CA LYS A 109 5.60 9.53 -5.31
C LYS A 109 7.06 9.43 -5.80
N GLN A 110 8.02 9.20 -4.90
CA GLN A 110 9.41 8.91 -5.18
C GLN A 110 9.62 7.57 -5.86
N ASP A 111 8.85 6.53 -5.56
CA ASP A 111 8.93 5.25 -6.25
C ASP A 111 8.52 5.41 -7.71
N TYR A 112 7.45 6.17 -7.98
CA TYR A 112 7.06 6.52 -9.36
C TYR A 112 8.10 7.38 -10.07
N VAL A 113 8.63 8.41 -9.41
CA VAL A 113 9.69 9.25 -9.96
C VAL A 113 10.95 8.42 -10.24
N PHE A 114 11.32 7.52 -9.33
CA PHE A 114 12.45 6.60 -9.47
C PHE A 114 12.24 5.67 -10.66
N LEU A 115 11.07 5.05 -10.81
CA LEU A 115 10.75 4.20 -11.96
C LEU A 115 10.82 4.98 -13.28
N CYS A 116 10.30 6.22 -13.32
CA CYS A 116 10.42 7.08 -14.49
C CYS A 116 11.89 7.41 -14.82
N LEU A 117 12.71 7.72 -13.82
CA LEU A 117 14.15 7.99 -14.00
C LEU A 117 14.89 6.75 -14.52
N VAL A 118 14.65 5.58 -13.92
CA VAL A 118 15.23 4.31 -14.38
C VAL A 118 14.82 4.03 -15.82
N GLY A 119 13.55 4.22 -16.16
CA GLY A 119 13.04 4.08 -17.54
C GLY A 119 13.74 5.00 -18.53
N LEU A 120 13.91 6.29 -18.19
CA LEU A 120 14.63 7.25 -19.01
C LEU A 120 16.11 6.85 -19.22
N CYS A 121 16.79 6.41 -18.16
CA CYS A 121 18.17 5.96 -18.24
C CYS A 121 18.34 4.76 -19.19
N ILE A 122 17.44 3.76 -19.09
CA ILE A 122 17.46 2.57 -19.97
C ILE A 122 17.25 2.98 -21.43
N PHE A 123 16.29 3.87 -21.70
CA PHE A 123 16.00 4.34 -23.06
C PHE A 123 17.18 5.10 -23.69
N LEU A 124 17.80 6.00 -22.92
CA LEU A 124 18.99 6.74 -23.37
C LEU A 124 20.18 5.82 -23.62
N ALA A 125 20.45 4.87 -22.71
CA ALA A 125 21.52 3.90 -22.87
C ALA A 125 21.30 3.03 -24.12
N GLY A 126 20.07 2.57 -24.36
CA GLY A 126 19.72 1.80 -25.56
C GLY A 126 19.90 2.61 -26.85
N THR A 127 19.47 3.88 -26.84
CA THR A 127 19.63 4.78 -27.99
C THR A 127 21.11 5.02 -28.31
N MET A 128 21.94 5.26 -27.29
CA MET A 128 23.38 5.45 -27.44
C MET A 128 24.06 4.18 -27.97
N ALA A 129 23.71 3.00 -27.46
CA ALA A 129 24.26 1.74 -27.91
C ALA A 129 23.91 1.46 -29.38
N ALA A 130 22.67 1.69 -29.79
CA ALA A 130 22.23 1.53 -31.17
C ALA A 130 22.94 2.50 -32.12
N TRP A 131 23.08 3.76 -31.71
CA TRP A 131 23.81 4.77 -32.47
C TRP A 131 25.28 4.37 -32.67
N LEU A 132 25.96 3.95 -31.59
CA LEU A 132 27.36 3.48 -31.66
C LEU A 132 27.50 2.26 -32.57
N ALA A 133 26.60 1.27 -32.45
CA ALA A 133 26.62 0.09 -33.31
C ALA A 133 26.44 0.46 -34.80
N GLY A 134 25.53 1.38 -35.10
CA GLY A 134 25.33 1.89 -36.47
C GLY A 134 26.57 2.60 -37.02
N VAL A 135 27.20 3.47 -36.23
CA VAL A 135 28.45 4.15 -36.62
C VAL A 135 29.58 3.14 -36.86
N CYS A 136 29.76 2.16 -35.97
CA CYS A 136 30.77 1.12 -36.12
C CYS A 136 30.54 0.28 -37.39
N ALA A 137 29.29 -0.07 -37.72
CA ALA A 137 28.97 -0.83 -38.92
C ALA A 137 29.34 -0.06 -40.21
N VAL A 138 29.00 1.23 -40.29
CA VAL A 138 29.36 2.08 -41.44
C VAL A 138 30.87 2.23 -41.59
N ILE A 139 31.58 2.46 -40.48
CA ILE A 139 33.05 2.56 -40.49
C ILE A 139 33.66 1.23 -40.94
N TYR A 140 33.15 0.10 -40.43
CA TYR A 140 33.63 -1.23 -40.80
C TYR A 140 33.44 -1.48 -42.30
N GLU A 141 32.25 -1.22 -42.85
CA GLU A 141 32.00 -1.36 -44.29
C GLU A 141 32.89 -0.44 -45.13
N ALA A 142 33.10 0.81 -44.71
CA ALA A 142 33.97 1.74 -45.41
C ALA A 142 35.44 1.29 -45.41
N HIS A 143 35.92 0.71 -44.31
CA HIS A 143 37.28 0.14 -44.24
C HIS A 143 37.41 -1.15 -45.05
N ALA A 144 36.39 -2.01 -45.02
CA ALA A 144 36.38 -3.24 -45.81
C ALA A 144 36.38 -2.94 -47.32
N SER A 145 35.54 -2.02 -47.78
CA SER A 145 35.50 -1.58 -49.18
C SER A 145 36.84 -0.98 -49.64
N LYS A 146 37.49 -0.16 -48.80
CA LYS A 146 38.83 0.36 -49.13
C LYS A 146 39.90 -0.72 -49.21
N ALA A 147 39.85 -1.71 -48.32
CA ALA A 147 40.81 -2.81 -48.33
C ALA A 147 40.65 -3.70 -49.58
N GLU A 148 39.40 -3.93 -50.02
CA GLU A 148 39.11 -4.63 -51.27
C GLU A 148 39.61 -3.85 -52.50
N GLU A 149 39.43 -2.51 -52.52
CA GLU A 149 39.97 -1.65 -53.58
C GLU A 149 41.50 -1.65 -53.63
N GLU A 150 42.18 -1.60 -52.47
CA GLU A 150 43.65 -1.65 -52.39
C GLU A 150 44.21 -3.03 -52.83
N GLU A 151 43.54 -4.15 -52.49
CA GLU A 151 43.95 -5.48 -52.96
C GLU A 151 43.75 -5.68 -54.48
N GLU A 152 42.69 -5.11 -55.08
CA GLU A 152 42.50 -5.13 -56.54
C GLU A 152 43.55 -4.28 -57.27
N GLU A 153 43.98 -3.15 -56.70
CA GLU A 153 45.01 -2.29 -57.30
C GLU A 153 46.42 -2.92 -57.23
N ASP A 154 46.75 -3.64 -56.15
CA ASP A 154 48.04 -4.34 -56.00
C ASP A 154 48.15 -5.64 -56.84
N THR A 155 47.03 -6.18 -57.34
CA THR A 155 46.99 -7.42 -58.14
C THR A 155 46.84 -7.18 -59.66
N ALA A 156 46.69 -5.93 -60.10
CA ALA A 156 46.58 -5.51 -61.51
C ALA A 156 47.94 -5.14 -62.14
#